data_AF-A0A952BS15-F1
#
_entry.id   AF-A0A952BS15-F1
#
_cell.length_a   1.000
_cell.length_b   1.000
_cell.length_c   1.000
_cell.angle_alpha   90.00
_cell.angle_beta   90.00
_cell.angle_gamma   90.00
#
_symmetry.space_group_name_H-M   'P 1'
#
loop_
_entity.id
_entity.type
_entity.pdbx_description
1 polymer ?
#
loop_
_entity_poly.entity_id
_entity_poly.type
_entity_poly.pdbx_seq_one_letter_code
_entity_poly.pdbx_strand_id
1 'polypeptide(L)'
;MKPTKLNKEQVKAEAFEYYVKKGMSIDTIFRILPEGCVSRKTLFNWKERGEWDQAKVKFFNRAKGFDETLWGLAEIYAEAARENPDPQLAYSISSLVTALMNNKKLKSAISDELKESEGEQKKSSNISKETLAKIHELLGLKS
;
A
#
# COMPACT_ATOMS: atom_id res chain seq x y z
N MET A 1 17.58 -29.15 -5.01
CA MET A 1 17.92 -27.76 -5.43
C MET A 1 18.20 -26.95 -4.18
N LYS A 2 19.41 -26.36 -4.04
CA LYS A 2 19.70 -25.46 -2.91
C LYS A 2 18.92 -24.16 -3.14
N PRO A 3 18.22 -23.60 -2.14
CA PRO A 3 17.55 -22.32 -2.32
C PRO A 3 18.62 -21.26 -2.58
N THR A 4 18.53 -20.60 -3.73
CA THR A 4 19.35 -19.44 -4.09
C THR A 4 19.12 -18.41 -2.99
N LYS A 5 20.11 -18.20 -2.12
CA LYS A 5 20.03 -17.20 -1.06
C LYS A 5 19.90 -15.83 -1.73
N LEU A 6 18.68 -15.31 -1.85
CA LEU A 6 18.50 -13.92 -2.27
C LEU A 6 19.28 -13.03 -1.29
N ASN A 7 20.03 -12.07 -1.85
CA ASN A 7 20.72 -11.08 -1.03
C ASN A 7 19.68 -10.25 -0.26
N LYS A 8 19.93 -9.95 1.02
CA LYS A 8 19.05 -9.17 1.89
C LYS A 8 18.65 -7.83 1.27
N GLU A 9 19.53 -7.21 0.49
CA GLU A 9 19.24 -5.97 -0.23
C GLU A 9 18.23 -6.17 -1.37
N GLN A 10 18.33 -7.29 -2.11
CA GLN A 10 17.37 -7.65 -3.16
C GLN A 10 16.00 -7.90 -2.54
N VAL A 11 15.93 -8.65 -1.44
CA VAL A 11 14.67 -8.90 -0.71
C VAL A 11 14.04 -7.58 -0.24
N LYS A 12 14.84 -6.64 0.26
CA LYS A 12 14.37 -5.32 0.69
C LYS A 12 13.83 -4.50 -0.48
N ALA A 13 14.51 -4.50 -1.62
CA ALA A 13 14.08 -3.77 -2.81
C ALA A 13 12.78 -4.36 -3.39
N GLU A 14 12.66 -5.69 -3.42
CA GLU A 14 11.46 -6.37 -3.91
C GLU A 14 10.26 -6.12 -2.98
N ALA A 15 10.47 -6.22 -1.65
CA ALA A 15 9.46 -5.89 -0.66
C ALA A 15 9.00 -4.42 -0.77
N PHE A 16 9.93 -3.49 -1.00
CA PHE A 16 9.61 -2.08 -1.25
C PHE A 16 8.74 -1.93 -2.48
N GLU A 17 9.06 -2.61 -3.59
CA GLU A 17 8.27 -2.56 -4.81
C GLU A 17 6.85 -3.11 -4.62
N TYR A 18 6.70 -4.24 -3.93
CA TYR A 18 5.38 -4.78 -3.60
C TYR A 18 4.56 -3.83 -2.72
N TYR A 19 5.20 -3.20 -1.73
CA TYR A 19 4.52 -2.31 -0.81
C TYR A 19 4.14 -0.97 -1.46
N VAL A 20 5.13 -0.28 -2.04
CA VAL A 20 5.01 1.11 -2.52
C VAL A 20 4.34 1.18 -3.88
N LYS A 21 4.72 0.32 -4.83
CA LYS A 21 4.22 0.41 -6.20
C LYS A 21 2.97 -0.45 -6.41
N LYS A 22 2.93 -1.64 -5.81
CA LYS A 22 1.81 -2.58 -5.98
C LYS A 22 0.77 -2.48 -4.86
N GLY A 23 1.03 -1.69 -3.82
CA GLY A 23 0.08 -1.40 -2.75
C GLY A 23 -0.24 -2.59 -1.85
N MET A 24 0.61 -3.63 -1.81
CA MET A 24 0.35 -4.84 -1.03
C MET A 24 0.56 -4.61 0.47
N SER A 25 -0.21 -5.34 1.29
CA SER A 25 0.01 -5.37 2.75
C SER A 25 1.32 -6.08 3.11
N ILE A 26 1.89 -5.76 4.27
CA ILE A 26 3.09 -6.45 4.79
C ILE A 26 2.86 -7.97 4.93
N ASP A 27 1.64 -8.36 5.26
CA ASP A 27 1.25 -9.75 5.45
C ASP A 27 1.23 -10.53 4.14
N THR A 28 0.70 -9.90 3.09
CA THR A 28 0.73 -10.44 1.73
C THR A 28 2.18 -10.58 1.26
N ILE A 29 3.02 -9.57 1.48
CA ILE A 29 4.43 -9.58 1.09
C ILE A 29 5.19 -10.70 1.82
N PHE A 30 4.96 -10.85 3.12
CA PHE A 30 5.59 -11.92 3.92
C PHE A 30 5.25 -13.32 3.40
N ARG A 31 4.05 -13.53 2.85
CA ARG A 31 3.63 -14.82 2.26
C ARG A 31 4.20 -15.08 0.86
N ILE A 32 4.49 -14.02 0.09
CA ILE A 32 5.00 -14.12 -1.29
C ILE A 32 6.51 -14.31 -1.32
N LEU A 33 7.23 -13.64 -0.40
CA LEU A 33 8.68 -13.77 -0.33
C LEU A 33 9.09 -15.20 0.06
N PRO A 34 10.23 -15.70 -0.45
CA PRO A 34 10.66 -17.05 -0.14
C PRO A 34 10.82 -17.27 1.37
N GLU A 35 10.42 -18.45 1.83
CA GLU A 35 10.40 -18.78 3.25
C GLU A 35 11.80 -18.65 3.87
N GLY A 36 11.89 -18.01 5.04
CA GLY A 36 13.14 -17.78 5.75
C GLY A 36 13.99 -16.60 5.23
N CYS A 37 13.58 -15.90 4.16
CA CYS A 37 14.31 -14.73 3.66
C CYS A 37 14.22 -13.51 4.59
N VAL A 38 13.05 -13.28 5.19
CA VAL A 38 12.79 -12.10 6.02
C VAL A 38 11.68 -12.38 7.03
N SER A 39 11.79 -11.85 8.25
CA SER A 39 10.71 -11.94 9.23
C SER A 39 9.71 -10.80 9.05
N ARG A 40 8.45 -11.01 9.45
CA ARG A 40 7.41 -9.95 9.45
C ARG A 40 7.87 -8.69 10.20
N LYS A 41 8.52 -8.85 11.35
CA LYS A 41 9.12 -7.73 12.12
C LYS A 41 10.16 -6.95 11.31
N THR A 42 10.95 -7.63 10.49
CA THR A 42 11.95 -6.97 9.63
C THR A 42 11.29 -6.15 8.53
N LEU A 43 10.20 -6.64 7.93
CA LEU A 43 9.41 -5.89 6.94
C LEU A 43 8.80 -4.63 7.56
N PHE A 44 8.21 -4.73 8.75
CA PHE A 44 7.71 -3.56 9.49
C PHE A 44 8.82 -2.54 9.78
N ASN A 45 9.97 -3.00 10.28
CA ASN A 45 11.12 -2.11 10.53
C ASN A 45 11.62 -1.42 9.26
N TRP A 46 11.62 -2.10 8.11
CA TRP A 46 11.99 -1.48 6.84
C TRP A 46 10.97 -0.46 6.36
N LYS A 47 9.68 -0.77 6.52
CA LYS A 47 8.57 0.14 6.22
C LYS A 47 8.70 1.44 7.01
N GLU A 48 8.88 1.36 8.32
CA GLU A 48 9.02 2.52 9.20
C GLU A 48 10.30 3.32 8.94
N ARG A 49 11.47 2.65 8.96
CA ARG A 49 12.76 3.33 8.79
C ARG A 49 12.97 3.90 7.39
N GLY A 50 12.34 3.30 6.38
CA GLY A 50 12.45 3.73 4.99
C GLY A 50 11.37 4.70 4.55
N GLU A 51 10.48 5.12 5.45
CA GLU A 51 9.34 6.01 5.14
C GLU A 51 8.50 5.50 3.95
N TRP A 52 8.28 4.18 3.89
CA TRP A 52 7.62 3.56 2.72
C TRP A 52 6.19 4.05 2.53
N ASP A 53 5.50 4.44 3.60
CA ASP A 53 4.17 5.05 3.52
C ASP A 53 4.20 6.37 2.75
N GLN A 54 5.18 7.23 3.02
CA GLN A 54 5.35 8.49 2.27
C GLN A 54 5.73 8.22 0.81
N ALA A 55 6.57 7.21 0.56
CA ALA A 55 6.92 6.80 -0.79
C ALA A 55 5.69 6.26 -1.55
N LYS A 56 4.83 5.46 -0.89
CA LYS A 56 3.55 4.96 -1.43
C LYS A 56 2.65 6.14 -1.80
N VAL A 57 2.45 7.09 -0.88
CA VAL A 57 1.66 8.31 -1.14
C VAL A 57 2.21 9.12 -2.31
N LYS A 58 3.53 9.38 -2.35
CA LYS A 58 4.17 10.12 -3.46
C LYS A 58 4.00 9.40 -4.81
N PHE A 59 4.13 8.08 -4.83
CA PHE A 59 3.95 7.26 -6.03
C PHE A 59 2.51 7.38 -6.56
N PHE A 60 1.50 7.20 -5.69
CA PHE A 60 0.09 7.30 -6.08
C PHE A 60 -0.36 8.74 -6.37
N ASN A 61 0.26 9.74 -5.76
CA ASN A 61 0.03 11.15 -6.07
C ASN A 61 0.65 11.57 -7.42
N ARG A 62 1.79 11.00 -7.83
CA ARG A 62 2.25 11.14 -9.23
C ARG A 62 1.26 10.54 -10.21
N ALA A 63 0.62 9.42 -9.85
CA ALA A 63 -0.49 8.86 -10.61
C ALA A 63 -1.79 9.69 -10.54
N LYS A 64 -1.80 10.87 -9.91
CA LYS A 64 -2.95 11.79 -9.95
C LYS A 64 -3.07 12.49 -11.30
N GLY A 65 -1.94 12.87 -11.93
CA GLY A 65 -1.94 13.33 -13.32
C GLY A 65 -2.28 12.23 -14.34
N PHE A 66 -2.12 10.96 -13.95
CA PHE A 66 -2.49 9.83 -14.80
C PHE A 66 -4.01 9.71 -14.99
N ASP A 67 -4.82 10.03 -13.97
CA ASP A 67 -6.29 10.02 -14.11
C ASP A 67 -6.78 11.14 -15.03
N GLU A 68 -6.22 12.35 -14.91
CA GLU A 68 -6.51 13.46 -15.82
C GLU A 68 -6.10 13.12 -17.26
N THR A 69 -4.95 12.47 -17.43
CA THR A 69 -4.48 12.01 -18.75
C THR A 69 -5.39 10.95 -19.36
N LEU A 70 -5.81 9.95 -18.57
CA LEU A 70 -6.73 8.91 -19.02
C LEU A 70 -8.11 9.49 -19.35
N TRP A 71 -8.57 10.48 -18.59
CA TRP A 71 -9.80 11.21 -18.89
C TRP A 71 -9.71 11.97 -20.21
N GLY A 72 -8.65 12.75 -20.42
CA GLY A 72 -8.44 13.47 -21.68
C GLY A 72 -8.37 12.54 -22.89
N LEU A 73 -7.72 11.37 -22.75
CA LEU A 73 -7.73 10.36 -23.80
C LEU A 73 -9.13 9.77 -24.03
N ALA A 74 -9.89 9.47 -22.98
CA ALA A 74 -11.24 8.96 -23.12
C ALA A 74 -12.17 9.96 -23.84
N GLU A 75 -12.02 11.26 -23.57
CA GLU A 75 -12.76 12.33 -24.26
C GLU A 75 -12.41 12.38 -25.75
N ILE A 76 -11.12 12.39 -26.10
CA ILE A 76 -10.67 12.41 -27.51
C ILE A 76 -11.23 11.21 -28.29
N TYR A 77 -11.17 10.00 -27.72
CA TYR A 77 -11.68 8.82 -28.37
C TYR A 77 -13.21 8.82 -28.45
N ALA A 78 -13.90 9.41 -27.47
CA ALA A 78 -15.35 9.56 -27.50
C ALA A 78 -15.81 10.57 -28.57
N GLU A 79 -15.07 11.66 -28.77
CA GLU A 79 -15.31 12.60 -29.87
C GLU A 79 -15.08 11.93 -31.23
N ALA A 80 -13.95 11.22 -31.40
CA ALA A 80 -13.67 10.47 -32.62
C ALA A 80 -14.75 9.41 -32.92
N ALA A 81 -15.24 8.71 -31.89
CA ALA A 81 -16.32 7.71 -32.04
C ALA A 81 -17.68 8.33 -32.37
N ARG A 82 -17.93 9.60 -31.98
CA ARG A 82 -19.14 10.33 -32.37
C ARG A 82 -19.11 10.73 -33.84
N GLU A 83 -17.94 11.16 -34.32
CA GLU A 83 -17.76 11.55 -35.72
C GLU A 83 -17.73 10.33 -36.65
N ASN A 84 -17.12 9.24 -36.20
CA ASN A 84 -17.06 7.98 -36.94
C ASN A 84 -17.13 6.77 -35.98
N PRO A 85 -18.31 6.16 -35.80
CA PRO A 85 -18.48 5.02 -34.92
C PRO A 85 -17.67 3.80 -35.41
N ASP A 86 -16.55 3.53 -34.75
CA ASP A 86 -15.67 2.39 -35.00
C ASP A 86 -15.63 1.47 -33.76
N PRO A 87 -15.87 0.15 -33.91
CA PRO A 87 -15.71 -0.83 -32.83
C PRO A 87 -14.36 -0.74 -32.09
N GLN A 88 -13.27 -0.38 -32.78
CA GLN A 88 -11.97 -0.23 -32.16
C GLN A 88 -11.93 0.96 -31.19
N LEU A 89 -12.57 2.08 -31.54
CA LEU A 89 -12.69 3.25 -30.68
C LEU A 89 -13.53 2.95 -29.44
N ALA A 90 -14.65 2.22 -29.60
CA ALA A 90 -15.48 1.80 -28.48
C ALA A 90 -14.72 0.90 -27.47
N TYR A 91 -13.89 -0.02 -27.98
CA TYR A 91 -13.03 -0.85 -27.14
C TYR A 91 -11.98 -0.04 -26.39
N SER A 92 -11.34 0.93 -27.06
CA SER A 92 -10.37 1.84 -26.45
C SER A 92 -11.02 2.67 -25.32
N ILE A 93 -12.21 3.22 -25.54
CA ILE A 93 -12.96 3.96 -24.50
C ILE A 93 -13.26 3.05 -23.31
N SER A 94 -13.77 1.83 -23.54
CA SER A 94 -14.08 0.87 -22.47
C SER A 94 -12.83 0.51 -21.64
N SER A 95 -11.69 0.34 -22.30
CA SER A 95 -10.41 0.03 -21.67
C SER A 95 -9.92 1.20 -20.79
N LEU A 96 -10.03 2.43 -21.29
CA LEU A 96 -9.66 3.66 -20.56
C LEU A 96 -10.57 3.87 -19.34
N VAL A 97 -11.89 3.68 -19.50
CA VAL A 97 -12.86 3.76 -18.39
C VAL A 97 -12.58 2.69 -17.33
N THR A 98 -12.25 1.46 -17.75
CA THR A 98 -11.86 0.39 -16.83
C THR A 98 -10.59 0.72 -16.06
N ALA A 99 -9.57 1.26 -16.73
CA ALA A 99 -8.34 1.71 -16.10
C ALA A 99 -8.59 2.82 -15.06
N LEU A 100 -9.43 3.81 -15.39
CA LEU A 100 -9.85 4.87 -14.47
C LEU A 100 -10.58 4.33 -13.24
N MET A 101 -11.52 3.40 -13.42
CA MET A 101 -12.24 2.78 -12.30
C MET A 101 -11.30 2.01 -11.38
N ASN A 102 -10.35 1.27 -11.93
CA ASN A 102 -9.39 0.50 -11.15
C ASN A 102 -8.42 1.41 -10.39
N ASN A 103 -7.98 2.53 -10.99
CA ASN A 103 -7.13 3.49 -10.29
C ASN A 103 -7.86 4.18 -9.13
N LYS A 104 -9.14 4.55 -9.32
CA LYS A 104 -9.98 5.09 -8.23
C LYS A 104 -10.14 4.11 -7.07
N LYS A 105 -10.42 2.84 -7.35
CA LYS A 105 -10.52 1.77 -6.33
C LYS A 105 -9.21 1.56 -5.57
N LEU A 106 -8.07 1.61 -6.27
CA LEU A 106 -6.76 1.52 -5.63
C LEU A 106 -6.52 2.72 -4.70
N LYS A 107 -6.82 3.93 -5.17
CA LYS A 107 -6.65 5.16 -4.38
C LYS A 107 -7.54 5.19 -3.15
N SER A 108 -8.79 4.74 -3.24
CA SER A 108 -9.70 4.68 -2.08
C SER A 108 -9.19 3.69 -1.03
N ALA A 109 -8.82 2.47 -1.45
CA ALA A 109 -8.28 1.46 -0.55
C ALA A 109 -7.03 1.95 0.21
N ILE A 110 -6.14 2.68 -0.48
CA ILE A 110 -4.92 3.23 0.12
C ILE A 110 -5.24 4.41 1.05
N SER A 111 -6.20 5.28 0.68
CA SER A 111 -6.61 6.38 1.54
C SER A 111 -7.26 5.89 2.84
N ASP A 112 -7.98 4.77 2.80
CA ASP A 112 -8.62 4.18 3.97
C ASP A 112 -7.56 3.53 4.89
N GLU A 113 -6.60 2.79 4.33
CA GLU A 113 -5.43 2.27 5.08
C GLU A 113 -4.60 3.39 5.73
N LEU A 114 -4.42 4.53 5.04
CA LEU A 114 -3.65 5.65 5.57
C LEU A 114 -4.37 6.37 6.71
N LYS A 115 -5.70 6.54 6.63
CA LYS A 115 -6.50 7.11 7.71
C LYS A 115 -6.49 6.24 8.97
N GLU A 116 -6.45 4.91 8.81
CA GLU A 116 -6.25 4.01 9.94
C GLU A 116 -4.86 4.18 10.56
N SER A 117 -3.81 4.34 9.73
CA SER A 117 -2.44 4.57 10.21
C SER A 117 -2.21 5.95 10.86
N GLU A 118 -2.95 6.98 10.46
CA GLU A 118 -2.94 8.30 11.11
C GLU A 118 -3.81 8.34 12.39
N GLY A 119 -4.76 7.41 12.52
CA GLY A 119 -5.59 7.23 13.73
C GLY A 119 -4.86 6.59 14.91
N GLU A 120 -3.76 5.86 14.68
CA GLU A 120 -3.01 5.17 15.74
C GLU A 120 -1.83 5.98 16.31
N GLN A 121 -1.57 7.20 15.82
CA GLN A 121 -0.66 8.14 16.47
C GLN A 121 -1.38 9.08 17.45
N LYS A 122 -2.23 8.54 18.33
CA LYS A 122 -2.47 9.17 19.64
C LYS A 122 -1.48 8.60 20.64
N LYS A 123 -0.56 9.46 21.05
CA LYS A 123 0.47 9.31 22.09
C LYS A 123 0.08 8.33 23.21
N SER A 124 1.10 7.55 23.58
CA SER A 124 1.22 6.70 24.75
C SER A 124 0.70 7.30 26.07
N SER A 125 0.47 6.37 27.00
CA SER A 125 0.39 6.54 28.46
C SER A 125 -0.91 7.12 29.03
N ASN A 126 -1.85 6.21 29.33
CA ASN A 126 -2.60 6.24 30.57
C ASN A 126 -3.04 4.81 30.90
N ILE A 127 -2.06 3.95 31.18
CA ILE A 127 -2.38 2.77 31.99
C ILE A 127 -2.84 3.35 33.33
N SER A 128 -4.11 3.14 33.69
CA SER A 128 -4.64 3.65 34.96
C SER A 128 -3.76 3.13 36.11
N LYS A 129 -3.54 3.95 37.14
CA LYS A 129 -2.77 3.55 38.34
C LYS A 129 -3.33 2.26 38.96
N GLU A 130 -4.63 2.03 38.80
CA GLU A 130 -5.33 0.82 39.18
C GLU A 130 -4.85 -0.44 38.43
N THR A 131 -4.61 -0.32 37.13
CA THR A 131 -4.10 -1.42 36.30
C THR A 131 -2.65 -1.75 36.67
N LEU A 132 -1.83 -0.72 36.96
CA LEU A 132 -0.46 -0.93 37.46
C LEU A 132 -0.44 -1.60 38.85
N ALA A 133 -1.34 -1.20 39.75
CA ALA A 133 -1.46 -1.81 41.08
C ALA A 133 -1.81 -3.30 41.00
N LYS A 134 -2.75 -3.69 40.13
CA LYS A 134 -3.11 -5.09 39.90
C LYS A 134 -1.96 -5.92 39.32
N ILE A 135 -1.16 -5.33 38.42
CA ILE A 135 0.01 -6.01 37.85
C ILE A 135 1.08 -6.23 38.93
N HIS A 136 1.31 -5.25 39.81
CA HIS A 136 2.26 -5.37 40.91
C HIS A 136 1.83 -6.44 41.93
N GLU A 137 0.53 -6.52 42.22
CA GLU A 137 -0.06 -7.54 43.10
C GLU A 137 0.09 -8.95 42.52
N LEU A 138 -0.20 -9.12 41.22
CA LEU A 138 -0.08 -10.41 40.52
C LEU A 138 1.37 -10.92 40.41
N LEU A 139 2.34 -10.01 40.29
CA LEU A 139 3.76 -10.35 40.17
C LEU A 139 4.48 -10.46 41.52
N GLY A 140 3.78 -10.23 42.64
CA GLY A 140 4.36 -10.29 43.99
C GLY A 140 5.41 -9.20 44.25
N LEU A 141 5.47 -8.17 43.40
CA LEU A 141 6.39 -7.05 43.52
C LEU A 141 5.77 -6.02 44.47
N LYS A 142 5.82 -6.31 45.78
CA LYS A 142 5.50 -5.31 46.80
C LYS A 142 6.56 -4.22 46.77
N SER A 143 6.12 -2.96 46.65
CA SER A 143 6.89 -1.79 47.09
C SER A 143 6.95 -1.74 48.60
#